data_AF-A0A1Q7YH53-F1
#
_entry.id   AF-A0A1Q7YH53-F1
#
_cell.length_a   1.000
_cell.length_b   1.000
_cell.length_c   1.000
_cell.angle_alpha   90.00
_cell.angle_beta   90.00
_cell.angle_gamma   90.00
#
_symmetry.space_group_name_H-M   'P 1'
#
loop_
_entity.id
_entity.type
_entity.pdbx_description
1 polymer ?
#
loop_
_entity_poly.entity_id
_entity_poly.type
_entity_poly.pdbx_seq_one_letter_code
_entity_poly.pdbx_strand_id
1 'polypeptide(L)'
;MQFDDGVSVPMHYLNPTSAIPLVPVTMNCTVPPIPTSDRAYRVGTALREMLKAYPGSERIAVLATGGLSHEPGGPRYFWVDEEFDLWFLDLLKKGDHEALLRECTLERMEAAGSGGTAELLAWILTLAFTTGSAEVLAYMPAIAWRTGTGMVVWNNLAA
;
A
#
# COMPACT_ATOMS: atom_id res chain seq x y z
N MET A 1 11.29 -0.86 19.62
CA MET A 1 9.88 -1.21 19.39
C MET A 1 9.87 -2.58 18.76
N GLN A 2 9.12 -3.57 19.29
CA GLN A 2 9.00 -4.89 18.66
C GLN A 2 7.73 -4.90 17.81
N PHE A 3 7.85 -4.53 16.54
CA PHE A 3 6.80 -4.75 15.55
C PHE A 3 7.19 -5.93 14.65
N ASP A 4 6.23 -6.43 13.88
CA ASP A 4 6.50 -7.37 12.81
C ASP A 4 7.31 -6.71 11.67
N ASP A 5 7.60 -7.50 10.65
CA ASP A 5 8.38 -7.09 9.48
C ASP A 5 7.66 -6.02 8.63
N GLY A 6 6.32 -6.04 8.57
CA GLY A 6 5.52 -5.06 7.84
C GLY A 6 5.74 -3.61 8.27
N VAL A 7 6.13 -3.41 9.53
CA VAL A 7 6.56 -2.10 10.05
C VAL A 7 8.09 -2.02 10.18
N SER A 8 8.73 -3.06 10.71
CA SER A 8 10.15 -2.98 11.09
C SER A 8 11.09 -2.87 9.89
N VAL A 9 10.81 -3.57 8.79
CA VAL A 9 11.65 -3.55 7.58
C VAL A 9 11.67 -2.16 6.93
N PRO A 10 10.54 -1.53 6.57
CA PRO A 10 10.58 -0.20 5.96
C PRO A 10 11.16 0.85 6.90
N MET A 11 10.86 0.79 8.20
CA MET A 11 11.39 1.76 9.17
C MET A 11 12.89 1.60 9.42
N HIS A 12 13.46 0.40 9.25
CA HIS A 12 14.91 0.20 9.28
C HIS A 12 15.63 1.06 8.22
N TYR A 13 15.04 1.19 7.04
CA TYR A 13 15.62 2.00 5.95
C TYR A 13 15.22 3.48 6.03
N LEU A 14 13.98 3.79 6.40
CA LEU A 14 13.45 5.15 6.37
C LEU A 14 13.69 5.96 7.64
N ASN A 15 13.85 5.30 8.80
CA ASN A 15 14.06 5.95 10.10
C ASN A 15 15.01 5.12 11.00
N PRO A 16 16.25 4.83 10.55
CA PRO A 16 17.15 3.89 11.22
C PRO A 16 17.49 4.27 12.67
N THR A 17 17.43 5.56 13.00
CA THR A 17 17.73 6.08 14.35
C THR A 17 16.49 6.22 15.22
N SER A 18 15.29 5.91 14.70
CA SER A 18 14.00 6.15 15.38
C SER A 18 13.80 7.62 15.80
N ALA A 19 14.37 8.57 15.04
CA ALA A 19 14.28 9.99 15.35
C ALA A 19 12.89 10.57 15.05
N ILE A 20 12.20 10.01 14.05
CA ILE A 20 10.82 10.40 13.69
C ILE A 20 9.82 9.57 14.51
N PRO A 21 8.89 10.18 15.25
CA PRO A 21 7.83 9.44 15.94
C PRO A 21 6.97 8.63 14.97
N LEU A 22 6.60 7.40 15.36
CA LEU A 22 5.81 6.48 14.53
C LEU A 22 4.44 6.23 15.17
N VAL A 23 3.39 6.34 14.35
CA VAL A 23 2.03 5.90 14.69
C VAL A 23 1.66 4.73 13.77
N PRO A 24 1.73 3.47 14.24
CA PRO A 24 1.38 2.33 13.42
C PRO A 24 -0.13 2.22 13.23
N VAL A 25 -0.57 1.99 11.99
CA VAL A 25 -1.95 1.67 11.64
C VAL A 25 -1.96 0.30 10.98
N THR A 26 -2.53 -0.70 11.64
CA THR A 26 -2.62 -2.06 11.10
C THR A 26 -3.95 -2.27 10.39
N MET A 27 -3.95 -3.10 9.34
CA MET A 27 -5.17 -3.51 8.65
C MET A 27 -5.19 -5.01 8.43
N ASN A 28 -6.37 -5.60 8.57
CA ASN A 28 -6.60 -6.98 8.18
C ASN A 28 -6.70 -7.07 6.65
N CYS A 29 -5.77 -7.79 6.03
CA CYS A 29 -5.76 -8.07 4.59
C CYS A 29 -5.74 -9.58 4.28
N THR A 30 -5.89 -10.44 5.29
CA THR A 30 -5.63 -11.89 5.13
C THR A 30 -6.82 -12.75 5.51
N VAL A 31 -7.54 -12.40 6.59
CA VAL A 31 -8.62 -13.25 7.12
C VAL A 31 -9.97 -12.63 6.78
N PRO A 32 -10.88 -13.34 6.08
CA PRO A 32 -12.21 -12.82 5.84
C PRO A 32 -12.96 -12.47 7.15
N PRO A 33 -13.71 -11.35 7.19
CA PRO A 33 -13.94 -10.42 6.09
C PRO A 33 -12.78 -9.43 5.86
N ILE A 34 -12.27 -9.39 4.63
CA ILE A 34 -11.26 -8.43 4.16
C ILE A 34 -11.99 -7.18 3.63
N PRO A 35 -11.52 -5.95 3.93
CA PRO A 35 -12.18 -4.73 3.46
C PRO A 35 -12.13 -4.60 1.94
N THR A 36 -13.11 -3.89 1.37
CA THR A 36 -13.08 -3.49 -0.04
C THR A 36 -12.16 -2.28 -0.24
N SER A 37 -11.77 -2.04 -1.48
CA SER A 37 -11.02 -0.84 -1.89
C SER A 37 -11.74 0.45 -1.54
N ASP A 38 -13.06 0.53 -1.74
CA ASP A 38 -13.87 1.68 -1.30
C ASP A 38 -13.80 1.88 0.22
N ARG A 39 -13.80 0.79 1.00
CA ARG A 39 -13.71 0.88 2.46
C ARG A 39 -12.34 1.39 2.88
N ALA A 40 -11.26 0.89 2.27
CA ALA A 40 -9.90 1.35 2.52
C ALA A 40 -9.75 2.85 2.19
N TYR A 41 -10.24 3.28 1.03
CA TYR A 41 -10.19 4.69 0.60
C TYR A 41 -11.00 5.61 1.52
N ARG A 42 -12.19 5.17 1.97
CA ARG A 42 -13.00 5.92 2.94
C ARG A 42 -12.31 6.07 4.29
N VAL A 43 -11.61 5.04 4.77
CA VAL A 43 -10.80 5.13 5.99
C VAL A 43 -9.65 6.11 5.78
N GLY A 44 -8.95 6.04 4.65
CA GLY A 44 -7.90 7.00 4.31
C GLY A 44 -8.42 8.44 4.25
N THR A 45 -9.60 8.65 3.67
CA THR A 45 -10.27 9.95 3.65
C THR A 45 -10.55 10.45 5.08
N ALA A 46 -11.09 9.60 5.96
CA ALA A 46 -11.34 9.96 7.34
C ALA A 46 -10.05 10.31 8.10
N LEU A 47 -8.98 9.52 7.91
CA LEU A 47 -7.68 9.79 8.50
C LEU A 47 -7.08 11.11 7.99
N ARG A 48 -7.22 11.40 6.69
CA ARG A 48 -6.80 12.69 6.11
C ARG A 48 -7.52 13.85 6.77
N GLU A 49 -8.84 13.79 6.93
CA GLU A 49 -9.59 14.85 7.61
C GLU A 49 -9.21 14.99 9.08
N MET A 50 -8.90 13.87 9.77
CA MET A 50 -8.35 13.91 11.13
C MET A 50 -6.99 14.62 11.18
N LEU A 51 -6.08 14.33 10.25
CA LEU A 51 -4.77 14.99 10.21
C LEU A 51 -4.88 16.48 9.88
N LYS A 52 -5.84 16.90 9.05
CA LYS A 52 -6.09 18.33 8.80
C LYS A 52 -6.63 19.06 10.02
N ALA A 53 -7.45 18.38 10.82
CA ALA A 53 -8.00 18.93 12.06
C ALA A 53 -7.01 18.88 13.24
N TYR A 54 -5.88 18.19 13.08
CA TYR A 54 -4.85 18.07 14.10
C TYR A 54 -4.19 19.44 14.34
N PRO A 55 -4.20 19.97 15.58
CA PRO A 55 -3.69 21.33 15.87
C PRO A 55 -2.16 21.42 15.92
N GLY A 56 -1.46 20.30 15.73
CA GLY A 56 0.00 20.27 15.71
C GLY A 56 0.60 20.99 14.50
N SER A 57 1.89 21.27 14.59
CA SER A 57 2.66 21.94 13.52
C SER A 57 3.68 21.02 12.86
N GLU A 58 3.65 19.74 13.25
CA GLU A 58 4.52 18.69 12.75
C GLU A 58 4.25 18.43 11.28
N ARG A 59 5.32 18.16 10.52
CA ARG A 59 5.19 17.60 9.18
C ARG A 59 4.94 16.10 9.31
N ILE A 60 3.82 15.63 8.80
CA ILE A 60 3.41 14.24 8.86
C ILE A 60 3.62 13.58 7.50
N ALA A 61 4.35 12.47 7.48
CA ALA A 61 4.44 11.58 6.32
C ALA A 61 3.50 10.39 6.52
N VAL A 62 2.82 9.97 5.46
CA VAL A 62 1.98 8.77 5.44
C VAL A 62 2.68 7.72 4.58
N LEU A 63 2.86 6.52 5.14
CA LEU A 63 3.54 5.41 4.50
C LEU A 63 2.60 4.21 4.47
N ALA A 64 2.39 3.64 3.28
CA ALA A 64 1.82 2.30 3.11
C ALA A 64 2.95 1.31 2.85
N THR A 65 2.80 0.11 3.39
CA THR A 65 3.77 -0.99 3.28
C THR A 65 3.04 -2.26 2.84
N GLY A 66 3.80 -3.27 2.46
CA GLY A 66 3.28 -4.45 1.77
C GLY A 66 3.22 -4.25 0.25
N GLY A 67 2.95 -5.32 -0.45
CA GLY A 67 2.81 -5.46 -1.88
C GLY A 67 4.05 -6.11 -2.50
N LEU A 68 4.01 -6.41 -3.80
CA LEU A 68 2.87 -6.35 -4.71
C LEU A 68 2.26 -7.77 -4.83
N SER A 69 2.25 -8.38 -6.02
CA SER A 69 1.77 -9.74 -6.22
C SER A 69 2.63 -10.77 -5.49
N HIS A 70 1.98 -11.59 -4.67
CA HIS A 70 2.57 -12.76 -4.02
C HIS A 70 1.51 -13.60 -3.29
N GLU A 71 1.85 -14.87 -3.00
CA GLU A 71 0.94 -15.84 -2.36
C GLU A 71 1.63 -16.58 -1.20
N PRO A 72 1.73 -15.98 0.01
CA PRO A 72 2.36 -16.58 1.17
C PRO A 72 1.77 -17.94 1.55
N GLY A 73 2.56 -19.01 1.45
CA GLY A 73 2.17 -20.35 1.88
C GLY A 73 1.12 -21.04 1.00
N GLY A 74 0.72 -20.43 -0.13
CA GLY A 74 -0.18 -21.06 -1.10
C GLY A 74 0.56 -21.86 -2.19
N PRO A 75 -0.17 -22.54 -3.08
CA PRO A 75 0.41 -23.34 -4.16
C PRO A 75 1.31 -22.54 -5.12
N ARG A 76 1.12 -21.21 -5.23
CA ARG A 76 1.89 -20.34 -6.12
C ARG A 76 3.01 -19.57 -5.40
N TYR A 77 3.57 -20.12 -4.32
CA TYR A 77 4.48 -19.38 -3.42
C TYR A 77 5.77 -18.79 -4.06
N PHE A 78 6.23 -19.31 -5.20
CA PHE A 78 7.40 -18.78 -5.92
C PHE A 78 7.04 -18.03 -7.21
N TRP A 79 5.76 -17.73 -7.40
CA TRP A 79 5.26 -17.01 -8.55
C TRP A 79 5.02 -15.54 -8.21
N VAL A 80 5.34 -14.67 -9.16
CA VAL A 80 5.08 -13.23 -9.14
C VAL A 80 4.28 -12.93 -10.40
N ASP A 81 3.17 -12.20 -10.24
CA ASP A 81 2.33 -11.75 -11.34
C ASP A 81 2.82 -10.37 -11.80
N GLU A 82 3.91 -10.36 -12.57
CA GLU A 82 4.52 -9.12 -13.06
C GLU A 82 3.57 -8.32 -13.96
N GLU A 83 2.68 -8.98 -14.69
CA GLU A 83 1.66 -8.30 -15.49
C GLU A 83 0.69 -7.52 -14.60
N PHE A 84 0.19 -8.16 -13.53
CA PHE A 84 -0.65 -7.48 -12.54
C PHE A 84 0.11 -6.33 -11.84
N ASP A 85 1.37 -6.53 -11.46
CA ASP A 85 2.16 -5.50 -10.78
C ASP A 85 2.33 -4.25 -11.66
N LEU A 86 2.77 -4.45 -12.90
CA LEU A 86 2.98 -3.36 -13.86
C LEU A 86 1.65 -2.66 -14.20
N TRP A 87 0.57 -3.42 -14.30
CA TRP A 87 -0.78 -2.88 -14.48
C TRP A 87 -1.20 -1.99 -13.29
N PHE A 88 -1.01 -2.45 -12.06
CA PHE A 88 -1.35 -1.69 -10.85
C PHE A 88 -0.52 -0.41 -10.77
N LEU A 89 0.80 -0.50 -11.00
CA LEU A 89 1.70 0.65 -11.03
C LEU A 89 1.34 1.64 -12.14
N ASP A 90 0.87 1.19 -13.31
CA ASP A 90 0.39 2.06 -14.38
C ASP A 90 -0.91 2.80 -14.01
N LEU A 91 -1.83 2.16 -13.28
CA LEU A 91 -2.99 2.84 -12.72
C LEU A 91 -2.59 3.95 -11.73
N LEU A 92 -1.60 3.69 -10.87
CA LEU A 92 -1.07 4.70 -9.96
C LEU A 92 -0.44 5.90 -10.71
N LYS A 93 0.30 5.64 -11.80
CA LYS A 93 0.86 6.69 -12.66
C LYS A 93 -0.21 7.53 -13.33
N LYS A 94 -1.35 6.95 -13.70
CA LYS A 94 -2.47 7.69 -14.30
C LYS A 94 -3.14 8.63 -13.29
N GLY A 95 -3.16 8.27 -12.01
CA GLY A 95 -3.73 9.11 -10.95
C GLY A 95 -5.26 9.23 -10.98
N ASP A 96 -5.93 8.34 -11.71
CA ASP A 96 -7.39 8.26 -11.75
C ASP A 96 -7.88 7.36 -10.61
N HIS A 97 -8.29 8.00 -9.51
CA HIS A 97 -8.73 7.30 -8.31
C HIS A 97 -10.04 6.53 -8.54
N GLU A 98 -10.94 7.03 -9.38
CA GLU A 98 -12.20 6.34 -9.68
C GLU A 98 -11.93 5.05 -10.47
N ALA A 99 -11.01 5.11 -11.45
CA ALA A 99 -10.56 3.92 -12.15
C ALA A 99 -9.85 2.95 -11.20
N LEU A 100 -8.93 3.41 -10.35
CA LEU A 100 -8.26 2.57 -9.35
C LEU A 100 -9.26 1.82 -8.46
N LEU A 101 -10.25 2.53 -7.90
CA LEU A 101 -11.25 1.91 -7.01
C LEU A 101 -12.15 0.91 -7.72
N ARG A 102 -12.52 1.19 -8.97
CA ARG A 102 -13.34 0.28 -9.78
C ARG A 102 -12.57 -0.99 -10.16
N GLU A 103 -11.29 -0.86 -10.51
CA GLU A 103 -10.52 -1.95 -11.11
C GLU A 103 -9.77 -2.81 -10.07
N CYS A 104 -9.33 -2.22 -8.96
CA CYS A 104 -8.60 -2.91 -7.90
C CYS A 104 -9.56 -3.60 -6.95
N THR A 105 -10.29 -4.61 -7.41
CA THR A 105 -11.19 -5.41 -6.56
C THR A 105 -10.41 -6.43 -5.74
N LEU A 106 -10.99 -6.86 -4.61
CA LEU A 106 -10.41 -7.94 -3.80
C LEU A 106 -10.21 -9.22 -4.62
N GLU A 107 -11.18 -9.56 -5.47
CA GLU A 107 -11.10 -10.72 -6.36
C GLU A 107 -9.88 -10.65 -7.29
N ARG A 108 -9.61 -9.47 -7.87
CA ARG A 108 -8.46 -9.27 -8.76
C ARG A 108 -7.13 -9.36 -8.00
N MET A 109 -7.07 -8.83 -6.78
CA MET A 109 -5.88 -8.95 -5.93
C MET A 109 -5.63 -10.41 -5.54
N GLU A 110 -6.65 -11.13 -5.09
CA GLU A 110 -6.55 -12.55 -4.74
C GLU A 110 -6.15 -13.42 -5.95
N ALA A 111 -6.60 -13.07 -7.15
CA ALA A 111 -6.16 -13.74 -8.38
C ALA A 111 -4.66 -13.58 -8.65
N ALA A 112 -4.07 -12.42 -8.33
CA ALA A 112 -2.64 -12.11 -8.46
C ALA A 112 -1.78 -12.66 -7.31
N GLY A 113 -2.40 -13.22 -6.27
CA GLY A 113 -1.71 -13.95 -5.21
C GLY A 113 -2.52 -13.97 -3.93
N SER A 114 -3.01 -15.15 -3.56
CA SER A 114 -4.01 -15.27 -2.49
C SER A 114 -3.39 -15.07 -1.11
N GLY A 115 -4.07 -14.31 -0.25
CA GLY A 115 -3.63 -14.08 1.13
C GLY A 115 -2.39 -13.20 1.29
N GLY A 116 -1.80 -12.71 0.19
CA GLY A 116 -0.68 -11.77 0.19
C GLY A 116 -1.04 -10.45 -0.49
N THR A 117 -1.39 -10.51 -1.77
CA THR A 117 -1.59 -9.32 -2.63
C THR A 117 -2.66 -8.35 -2.14
N ALA A 118 -3.62 -8.81 -1.33
CA ALA A 118 -4.65 -7.95 -0.74
C ALA A 118 -4.09 -6.85 0.19
N GLU A 119 -2.82 -6.93 0.60
CA GLU A 119 -2.16 -5.84 1.34
C GLU A 119 -2.01 -4.53 0.51
N LEU A 120 -2.24 -4.57 -0.81
CA LEU A 120 -2.41 -3.37 -1.64
C LEU A 120 -3.58 -2.46 -1.19
N LEU A 121 -4.49 -2.94 -0.34
CA LEU A 121 -5.48 -2.11 0.32
C LEU A 121 -4.84 -0.99 1.18
N ALA A 122 -3.63 -1.19 1.71
CA ALA A 122 -2.88 -0.14 2.43
C ALA A 122 -2.50 1.00 1.48
N TRP A 123 -2.15 0.67 0.24
CA TRP A 123 -1.84 1.66 -0.80
C TRP A 123 -3.08 2.46 -1.20
N ILE A 124 -4.23 1.79 -1.30
CA ILE A 124 -5.52 2.44 -1.61
C ILE A 124 -5.97 3.36 -0.46
N LEU A 125 -5.68 3.01 0.80
CA LEU A 125 -5.89 3.92 1.92
C LEU A 125 -5.03 5.17 1.77
N THR A 126 -3.73 5.01 1.48
CA THR A 126 -2.82 6.15 1.27
C THR A 126 -3.19 6.98 0.05
N LEU A 127 -3.77 6.38 -0.99
CA LEU A 127 -4.28 7.08 -2.17
C LEU A 127 -5.29 8.18 -1.80
N ALA A 128 -6.06 8.01 -0.73
CA ALA A 128 -7.00 9.05 -0.29
C ALA A 128 -6.31 10.35 0.19
N PHE A 129 -5.00 10.32 0.48
CA PHE A 129 -4.22 11.50 0.86
C PHE A 129 -3.66 12.27 -0.34
N THR A 130 -3.82 11.76 -1.56
CA THR A 130 -3.07 12.24 -2.72
C THR A 130 -4.01 12.79 -3.80
N THR A 131 -3.43 13.52 -4.75
CA THR A 131 -4.12 13.91 -5.98
C THR A 131 -3.22 13.65 -7.19
N GLY A 132 -3.79 13.10 -8.26
CA GLY A 132 -3.05 12.87 -9.50
C GLY A 132 -2.04 11.72 -9.42
N SER A 133 -1.03 11.78 -10.28
CA SER A 133 -0.13 10.66 -10.58
C SER A 133 0.87 10.36 -9.46
N ALA A 134 1.11 9.07 -9.22
CA ALA A 134 2.29 8.60 -8.50
C ALA A 134 3.52 8.58 -9.42
N GLU A 135 4.69 8.85 -8.85
CA GLU A 135 5.98 8.53 -9.46
C GLU A 135 6.42 7.14 -9.01
N VAL A 136 6.71 6.24 -9.96
CA VAL A 136 7.26 4.91 -9.66
C VAL A 136 8.77 5.00 -9.62
N LEU A 137 9.33 4.85 -8.42
CA LEU A 137 10.77 4.96 -8.17
C LEU A 137 11.50 3.67 -8.54
N ALA A 138 10.88 2.52 -8.27
CA ALA A 138 11.45 1.22 -8.55
C ALA A 138 10.36 0.15 -8.69
N TYR A 139 10.66 -0.86 -9.51
CA TYR A 139 9.93 -2.12 -9.53
C TYR A 139 10.91 -3.26 -9.83
N MET A 140 10.72 -4.40 -9.17
CA MET A 140 11.46 -5.63 -9.42
C MET A 140 10.57 -6.85 -9.11
N PRO A 141 10.44 -7.82 -10.03
CA PRO A 141 9.82 -9.11 -9.72
C PRO A 141 10.80 -9.95 -8.89
N ALA A 142 10.83 -9.71 -7.58
CA ALA A 142 11.80 -10.28 -6.65
C ALA A 142 11.44 -11.74 -6.30
N ILE A 143 11.56 -12.66 -7.25
CA ILE A 143 11.23 -14.09 -7.09
C ILE A 143 11.96 -14.71 -5.88
N ALA A 144 13.23 -14.32 -5.65
CA ALA A 144 14.00 -14.79 -4.50
C ALA A 144 13.39 -14.36 -3.15
N TRP A 145 12.67 -13.23 -3.14
CA TRP A 145 11.92 -12.72 -2.00
C TRP A 145 10.44 -13.12 -2.04
N ARG A 146 10.04 -13.89 -3.08
CA ARG A 146 8.69 -14.44 -3.26
C ARG A 146 7.63 -13.35 -3.43
N THR A 147 8.00 -12.18 -3.93
CA THR A 147 7.08 -11.05 -4.10
C THR A 147 7.50 -10.09 -5.20
N GLY A 148 6.52 -9.50 -5.90
CA GLY A 148 6.73 -8.28 -6.66
C GLY A 148 7.12 -7.15 -5.71
N THR A 149 8.16 -6.38 -5.97
CA THR A 149 8.60 -5.30 -5.07
C THR A 149 8.56 -3.98 -5.81
N GLY A 150 7.73 -3.04 -5.34
CA GLY A 150 7.58 -1.71 -5.91
C GLY A 150 7.75 -0.61 -4.87
N MET A 151 8.21 0.55 -5.32
CA MET A 151 8.25 1.76 -4.50
C MET A 151 7.74 2.95 -5.33
N VAL A 152 6.83 3.72 -4.73
CA VAL A 152 6.23 4.90 -5.36
C VAL A 152 6.20 6.06 -4.39
N VAL A 153 6.12 7.28 -4.95
CA VAL A 153 5.86 8.51 -4.18
C VAL A 153 4.77 9.33 -4.82
N TRP A 154 3.97 10.00 -4.00
CA TRP A 154 3.03 11.02 -4.45
C TRP A 154 3.52 12.38 -3.98
N ASN A 155 3.78 13.26 -4.94
CA ASN A 155 4.27 14.61 -4.66
C ASN A 155 3.13 15.63 -4.45
N ASN A 156 1.90 15.27 -4.85
CA ASN A 156 0.72 16.12 -4.73
C ASN A 156 -0.25 15.54 -3.69
N LEU A 157 -0.52 16.32 -2.65
CA LEU A 157 -1.45 15.94 -1.58
C LEU A 157 -2.85 16.48 -1.87
N ALA A 158 -3.87 15.73 -1.45
CA ALA A 158 -5.25 16.21 -1.48
C ALA A 158 -5.45 17.33 -0.47
N ALA A 159 -6.08 18.42 -0.94
CA ALA A 159 -6.49 19.56 -0.10
C ALA A 159 -7.52 19.15 0.93
#